data_AF-A0A848DT60-F1
#
_entry.id   AF-A0A848DT60-F1
#
_cell.length_a   1.000
_cell.length_b   1.000
_cell.length_c   1.000
_cell.angle_alpha   90.00
_cell.angle_beta   90.00
_cell.angle_gamma   90.00
#
_symmetry.space_group_name_H-M   'P 1'
#
loop_
_entity.id
_entity.type
_entity.pdbx_description
1 polymer ?
#
loop_
_entity_poly.entity_id
_entity_poly.type
_entity_poly.pdbx_seq_one_letter_code
_entity_poly.pdbx_strand_id
1 'polypeptide(L)'
;PATAPDGGPLNRRPGSGETTWIVELRRLRTGLTDLRSRVEGLAGRVEEFTGHHTDLAAVVSEQIAPELAALRQFTTEELNRQAGQLDEVLTTLRREDNAPVNWPALTAEQARAQWPILAQWIAEVLVPWYEITRDELPDCWALHRPALVELSWLRSAHVQAYLRSSAPSVTGEWHLRWRPAVIERLSKVIDRHLCRPGEHLVPEDQSQRQTPPPPPARPGEAVRRPVPAGRQLALPEHWNANYTAAVEADLAWRSQREANQA
;
A
#
# COMPACT_ATOMS: atom_id res chain seq x y z
N PRO A 1 64.50 131.89 12.83
CA PRO A 1 64.79 131.53 14.24
C PRO A 1 63.53 131.73 15.12
N ALA A 2 63.02 130.81 15.95
CA ALA A 2 63.38 129.46 16.34
C ALA A 2 62.15 128.79 17.03
N THR A 3 62.05 127.45 16.95
CA THR A 3 61.51 126.47 17.94
C THR A 3 60.05 126.62 18.47
N ALA A 4 59.03 125.81 18.11
CA ALA A 4 58.80 124.33 18.21
C ALA A 4 58.35 123.85 19.63
N PRO A 5 57.74 122.66 19.82
CA PRO A 5 56.66 121.96 19.07
C PRO A 5 55.67 121.16 19.97
N ASP A 6 54.56 120.64 19.42
CA ASP A 6 53.89 119.35 19.76
C ASP A 6 52.68 119.18 18.81
N GLY A 7 52.25 118.06 18.22
CA GLY A 7 52.48 116.63 18.45
C GLY A 7 51.11 115.92 18.39
N GLY A 8 50.84 115.05 17.39
CA GLY A 8 49.67 114.13 17.43
C GLY A 8 49.02 113.71 16.11
N PRO A 9 49.17 112.43 15.65
CA PRO A 9 48.56 111.87 14.44
C PRO A 9 47.60 110.69 14.72
N LEU A 10 46.44 110.60 14.04
CA LEU A 10 45.64 109.37 13.82
C LEU A 10 44.80 109.60 12.53
N ASN A 11 44.57 108.68 11.60
CA ASN A 11 44.38 107.24 11.73
C ASN A 11 44.47 106.58 10.33
N ARG A 12 45.21 105.47 10.19
CA ARG A 12 45.20 104.58 9.01
C ARG A 12 44.24 103.41 9.29
N ARG A 13 43.28 103.15 8.40
CA ARG A 13 42.36 101.99 8.49
C ARG A 13 43.13 100.66 8.38
N PRO A 14 42.81 99.62 9.20
CA PRO A 14 43.35 98.27 9.03
C PRO A 14 42.57 97.43 7.99
N GLY A 15 43.25 96.43 7.44
CA GLY A 15 42.87 95.64 6.26
C GLY A 15 41.93 94.45 6.51
N SER A 16 41.31 94.00 5.42
CA SER A 16 40.19 93.05 5.35
C SER A 16 40.55 91.55 5.47
N GLY A 17 41.83 91.17 5.58
CA GLY A 17 42.26 89.76 5.61
C GLY A 17 42.25 89.10 7.00
N GLU A 18 42.40 89.88 8.07
CA GLU A 18 42.53 89.36 9.45
C GLU A 18 41.17 89.06 10.11
N THR A 19 40.09 89.68 9.61
CA THR A 19 38.71 89.37 10.02
C THR A 19 38.17 88.08 9.42
N THR A 20 38.69 87.62 8.28
CA THR A 20 38.14 86.49 7.51
C THR A 20 38.49 85.13 8.14
N TRP A 21 39.71 84.97 8.66
CA TRP A 21 40.12 83.71 9.31
C TRP A 21 39.43 83.48 10.67
N ILE A 22 39.14 84.55 11.41
CA ILE A 22 38.38 84.48 12.68
C ILE A 22 36.95 84.00 12.41
N VAL A 23 36.34 84.45 11.32
CA VAL A 23 35.00 84.04 10.89
C VAL A 23 35.00 82.56 10.49
N GLU A 24 36.00 82.10 9.72
CA GLU A 24 36.11 80.68 9.34
C GLU A 24 36.38 79.74 10.53
N LEU A 25 37.23 80.12 11.50
CA LEU A 25 37.42 79.31 12.71
C LEU A 25 36.14 79.22 13.56
N ARG A 26 35.34 80.30 13.64
CA ARG A 26 34.05 80.24 14.32
C ARG A 26 33.07 79.32 13.58
N ARG A 27 33.08 79.37 12.24
CA ARG A 27 32.24 78.52 11.39
C ARG A 27 32.59 77.03 11.54
N LEU A 28 33.88 76.70 11.51
CA LEU A 28 34.39 75.35 11.76
C LEU A 28 34.01 74.88 13.16
N ARG A 29 34.20 75.71 14.19
CA ARG A 29 33.79 75.39 15.56
C ARG A 29 32.29 75.11 15.66
N THR A 30 31.44 75.94 15.05
CA THR A 30 29.99 75.71 15.02
C THR A 30 29.61 74.43 14.29
N GLY A 31 30.28 74.13 13.16
CA GLY A 31 30.10 72.89 12.42
C GLY A 31 30.54 71.66 13.22
N LEU A 32 31.60 71.76 14.02
CA LEU A 32 32.10 70.69 14.87
C LEU A 32 31.14 70.42 16.05
N THR A 33 30.55 71.48 16.64
CA THR A 33 29.48 71.33 17.63
C THR A 33 28.19 70.75 17.05
N ASP A 34 27.81 71.12 15.83
CA ASP A 34 26.65 70.55 15.12
C ASP A 34 26.89 69.06 14.81
N LEU A 35 28.06 68.72 14.28
CA LEU A 35 28.44 67.34 14.01
C LEU A 35 28.44 66.50 15.29
N ARG A 36 28.99 67.01 16.39
CA ARG A 36 28.94 66.34 17.69
C ARG A 36 27.50 66.08 18.15
N SER A 37 26.63 67.09 18.05
CA SER A 37 25.22 66.94 18.41
C SER A 37 24.50 65.91 17.53
N ARG A 38 24.82 65.85 16.23
CA ARG A 38 24.30 64.82 15.32
C ARG A 38 24.82 63.42 15.67
N VAL A 39 26.09 63.28 16.06
CA VAL A 39 26.68 62.00 16.50
C VAL A 39 26.04 61.53 17.80
N GLU A 40 25.85 62.42 18.78
CA GLU A 40 25.13 62.12 20.02
C GLU A 40 23.67 61.71 19.74
N GLY A 41 22.99 62.41 18.82
CA GLY A 41 21.63 62.03 18.38
C GLY A 41 21.57 60.70 17.62
N LEU A 42 22.60 60.36 16.84
CA LEU A 42 22.73 59.04 16.21
C LEU A 42 23.00 57.95 17.24
N ALA A 43 23.88 58.18 18.21
CA ALA A 43 24.18 57.25 19.28
C ALA A 43 22.92 56.92 20.10
N GLY A 44 22.14 57.94 20.47
CA GLY A 44 20.87 57.74 21.17
C GLY A 44 19.86 56.90 20.37
N ARG A 45 19.74 57.12 19.06
CA ARG A 45 18.87 56.30 18.19
C ARG A 45 19.36 54.86 18.05
N VAL A 46 20.68 54.63 18.06
CA VAL A 46 21.25 53.28 18.03
C VAL A 46 20.95 52.57 19.34
N GLU A 47 21.12 53.23 20.49
CA GLU A 47 20.77 52.65 21.80
C GLU A 47 19.28 52.29 21.88
N GLU A 48 18.39 53.18 21.44
CA GLU A 48 16.94 52.93 21.38
C GLU A 48 16.61 51.75 20.46
N PHE A 49 17.20 51.70 19.26
CA PHE A 49 17.02 50.58 18.34
C PHE A 49 17.51 49.25 18.93
N THR A 50 18.62 49.27 19.65
CA THR A 50 19.18 48.07 20.30
C THR A 50 18.28 47.58 21.43
N GLY A 51 17.67 48.49 22.18
CA GLY A 51 16.64 48.20 23.18
C GLY A 51 15.43 47.50 22.55
N HIS A 52 14.83 48.10 21.51
CA HIS A 52 13.70 47.49 20.80
C HIS A 52 14.03 46.11 20.19
N HIS A 53 15.25 45.94 19.66
CA HIS A 53 15.69 44.64 19.14
C HIS A 53 15.81 43.59 20.24
N THR A 54 16.27 43.98 21.43
CA THR A 54 16.38 43.08 22.59
C THR A 54 15.01 42.66 23.10
N ASP A 55 14.07 43.61 23.21
CA ASP A 55 12.68 43.33 23.60
C ASP A 55 11.99 42.40 22.59
N LEU A 56 12.18 42.65 21.29
CA LEU A 56 11.65 41.79 20.24
C LEU A 56 12.26 40.38 20.29
N ALA A 57 13.57 40.27 20.51
CA ALA A 57 14.24 38.98 20.65
C ALA A 57 13.72 38.20 21.87
N ALA A 58 13.44 38.88 22.99
CA ALA A 58 12.82 38.28 24.17
C ALA A 58 11.41 37.77 23.86
N VAL A 59 10.54 38.57 23.24
CA VAL A 59 9.19 38.14 22.83
C VAL A 59 9.24 36.93 21.91
N VAL A 60 10.13 36.94 20.90
CA VAL A 60 10.29 35.82 19.98
C VAL A 60 10.75 34.55 20.71
N SER A 61 11.73 34.67 21.62
CA SER A 61 12.30 33.51 22.32
C SER A 61 11.39 32.97 23.41
N GLU A 62 10.67 33.83 24.13
CA GLU A 62 9.91 33.45 25.33
C GLU A 62 8.44 33.12 25.02
N GLN A 63 7.87 33.71 23.96
CA GLN A 63 6.46 33.46 23.60
C GLN A 63 6.34 32.70 22.29
N ILE A 64 6.92 33.22 21.20
CA ILE A 64 6.63 32.69 19.86
C ILE A 64 7.30 31.33 19.63
N ALA A 65 8.57 31.18 20.01
CA ALA A 65 9.32 29.93 19.84
C ALA A 65 8.69 28.74 20.57
N PRO A 66 8.30 28.82 21.86
CA PRO A 66 7.66 27.71 22.55
C PRO A 66 6.26 27.40 22.01
N GLU A 67 5.46 28.40 21.63
CA GLU A 67 4.15 28.16 21.00
C GLU A 67 4.30 27.42 19.66
N LEU A 68 5.26 27.82 18.83
CA LEU A 68 5.53 27.13 17.57
C LEU A 68 6.03 25.70 17.79
N ALA A 69 6.85 25.47 18.81
CA ALA A 69 7.31 24.13 19.18
C ALA A 69 6.15 23.26 19.66
N ALA A 70 5.28 23.78 20.52
CA ALA A 70 4.10 23.08 21.00
C ALA A 70 3.13 22.74 19.87
N LEU A 71 2.89 23.67 18.95
CA LEU A 71 2.04 23.43 17.77
C LEU A 71 2.63 22.35 16.86
N ARG A 72 3.95 22.38 16.62
CA ARG A 72 4.64 21.35 15.83
C ARG A 72 4.54 19.97 16.47
N GLN A 73 4.75 19.90 17.79
CA GLN A 73 4.62 18.66 18.55
C GLN A 73 3.18 18.13 18.47
N PHE A 74 2.19 18.96 18.76
CA PHE A 74 0.77 18.61 18.66
C PHE A 74 0.42 18.10 17.26
N THR A 75 0.85 18.80 16.21
CA THR A 75 0.57 18.40 14.82
C THR A 75 1.20 17.04 14.50
N THR A 76 2.41 16.78 15.00
CA THR A 76 3.10 15.51 14.78
C THR A 76 2.41 14.37 15.52
N GLU A 77 1.98 14.59 16.76
CA GLU A 77 1.21 13.62 17.54
C GLU A 77 -0.15 13.32 16.89
N GLU A 78 -0.84 14.33 16.37
CA GLU A 78 -2.12 14.17 15.69
C GLU A 78 -1.96 13.38 14.38
N LEU A 79 -0.97 13.73 13.56
CA LEU A 79 -0.66 13.00 12.33
C LEU A 79 -0.32 11.53 12.62
N ASN A 80 0.48 11.26 13.65
CA ASN A 80 0.81 9.89 14.05
C ASN A 80 -0.42 9.11 14.53
N ARG A 81 -1.32 9.76 15.28
CA ARG A 81 -2.58 9.14 15.73
C ARG A 81 -3.48 8.81 14.55
N GLN A 82 -3.66 9.75 13.63
CA GLN A 82 -4.46 9.54 12.41
C GLN A 82 -3.87 8.44 11.52
N ALA A 83 -2.54 8.41 11.38
CA ALA A 83 -1.86 7.34 10.66
C ALA A 83 -2.09 5.97 11.30
N GLY A 84 -2.05 5.87 12.64
CA GLY A 84 -2.38 4.64 13.36
C GLY A 84 -3.83 4.19 13.17
N GLN A 85 -4.78 5.12 13.23
CA GLN A 85 -6.20 4.83 12.99
C GLN A 85 -6.46 4.37 11.55
N LEU A 86 -5.82 5.00 10.56
CA LEU A 86 -5.90 4.57 9.17
C LEU A 86 -5.33 3.17 8.96
N ASP A 87 -4.19 2.85 9.59
CA ASP A 87 -3.58 1.53 9.49
C ASP A 87 -4.48 0.43 10.11
N GLU A 88 -5.15 0.72 11.22
CA GLU A 88 -6.12 -0.18 11.85
C GLU A 88 -7.35 -0.44 10.97
N VAL A 89 -7.92 0.62 10.39
CA VAL A 89 -9.06 0.51 9.46
C VAL A 89 -8.67 -0.26 8.21
N LEU A 90 -7.51 0.05 7.61
CA LEU A 90 -7.00 -0.66 6.44
C LEU A 90 -6.72 -2.14 6.75
N THR A 91 -6.20 -2.44 7.94
CA THR A 91 -5.96 -3.82 8.37
C THR A 91 -7.27 -4.60 8.52
N THR A 92 -8.33 -3.95 9.02
CA THR A 92 -9.66 -4.56 9.17
C THR A 92 -10.29 -4.84 7.82
N LEU A 93 -10.34 -3.84 6.93
CA LEU A 93 -10.90 -3.98 5.58
C LEU A 93 -10.19 -5.06 4.77
N ARG A 94 -8.85 -5.13 4.84
CA ARG A 94 -8.06 -6.16 4.15
C ARG A 94 -8.33 -7.59 4.63
N ARG A 95 -8.79 -7.79 5.87
CA ARG A 95 -9.22 -9.12 6.35
C ARG A 95 -10.58 -9.51 5.78
N GLU A 96 -11.41 -8.55 5.41
CA GLU A 96 -12.75 -8.77 4.87
C GLU A 96 -12.75 -9.00 3.34
N ASP A 97 -11.73 -8.51 2.61
CA ASP A 97 -11.62 -8.63 1.15
C ASP A 97 -11.54 -10.07 0.60
N ASN A 98 -11.24 -11.07 1.45
CA ASN A 98 -11.09 -12.46 1.02
C ASN A 98 -11.64 -13.46 2.05
N ALA A 99 -12.88 -13.24 2.48
CA ALA A 99 -13.58 -14.17 3.35
C ALA A 99 -13.68 -15.59 2.74
N PRO A 100 -13.53 -16.67 3.53
CA PRO A 100 -13.75 -18.03 3.06
C PRO A 100 -15.18 -18.23 2.54
N VAL A 101 -15.33 -18.95 1.43
CA VAL A 101 -16.65 -19.22 0.84
C VAL A 101 -17.44 -20.20 1.71
N ASN A 102 -18.53 -19.74 2.30
CA ASN A 102 -19.44 -20.56 3.10
C ASN A 102 -20.60 -21.12 2.26
N TRP A 103 -20.33 -22.20 1.51
CA TRP A 103 -21.30 -22.82 0.60
C TRP A 103 -22.70 -23.12 1.19
N PRO A 104 -22.85 -23.67 2.39
CA PRO A 104 -24.18 -23.91 2.98
C PRO A 104 -25.04 -22.65 3.14
N ALA A 105 -24.40 -21.50 3.37
CA ALA A 105 -25.06 -20.22 3.62
C ALA A 105 -25.39 -19.44 2.34
N LEU A 106 -24.83 -19.81 1.19
CA LEU A 106 -25.05 -19.06 -0.06
C LEU A 106 -26.48 -19.20 -0.59
N THR A 107 -27.00 -18.10 -1.13
CA THR A 107 -28.18 -18.11 -2.01
C THR A 107 -27.85 -18.72 -3.38
N ALA A 108 -28.86 -19.01 -4.20
CA ALA A 108 -28.67 -19.45 -5.58
C ALA A 108 -27.88 -18.41 -6.40
N GLU A 109 -28.17 -17.12 -6.21
CA GLU A 109 -27.44 -16.04 -6.88
C GLU A 109 -25.98 -15.97 -6.43
N GLN A 110 -25.72 -16.01 -5.11
CA GLN A 110 -24.36 -15.99 -4.58
C GLN A 110 -23.56 -17.22 -5.03
N ALA A 111 -24.17 -18.42 -5.00
CA ALA A 111 -23.53 -19.64 -5.48
C ALA A 111 -23.18 -19.55 -6.98
N ARG A 112 -24.09 -19.02 -7.81
CA ARG A 112 -23.85 -18.79 -9.25
C ARG A 112 -22.64 -17.91 -9.50
N ALA A 113 -22.39 -16.92 -8.65
CA ALA A 113 -21.20 -16.07 -8.73
C ALA A 113 -19.91 -16.80 -8.29
N GLN A 114 -19.99 -17.68 -7.28
CA GLN A 114 -18.80 -18.36 -6.73
C GLN A 114 -18.30 -19.54 -7.56
N TRP A 115 -19.19 -20.28 -8.22
CA TRP A 115 -18.82 -21.40 -9.09
C TRP A 115 -17.76 -21.07 -10.16
N PRO A 116 -17.95 -20.05 -11.03
CA PRO A 116 -16.97 -19.71 -12.05
C PRO A 116 -15.65 -19.20 -11.46
N ILE A 117 -15.71 -18.49 -10.34
CA ILE A 117 -14.52 -17.99 -9.63
C ILE A 117 -13.61 -19.15 -9.18
N LEU A 118 -14.20 -20.24 -8.67
CA LEU A 118 -13.45 -21.42 -8.28
C LEU A 118 -12.92 -22.18 -9.51
N ALA A 119 -13.78 -22.44 -10.50
CA ALA A 119 -13.39 -23.18 -11.69
C ALA A 119 -12.26 -22.50 -12.47
N GLN A 120 -12.32 -21.16 -12.58
CA GLN A 120 -11.26 -20.36 -13.19
C GLN A 120 -9.95 -20.49 -12.41
N TRP A 121 -9.97 -20.36 -11.08
CA TRP A 121 -8.77 -20.50 -10.28
C TRP A 121 -8.16 -21.91 -10.40
N ILE A 122 -8.98 -22.96 -10.48
CA ILE A 122 -8.48 -24.32 -10.72
C ILE A 122 -7.79 -24.41 -12.08
N ALA A 123 -8.44 -23.89 -13.13
CA ALA A 123 -7.98 -23.96 -14.52
C ALA A 123 -6.71 -23.13 -14.78
N GLU A 124 -6.59 -21.95 -14.17
CA GLU A 124 -5.55 -20.97 -14.48
C GLU A 124 -4.42 -20.94 -13.45
N VAL A 125 -4.69 -21.40 -12.22
CA VAL A 125 -3.73 -21.34 -11.11
C VAL A 125 -3.41 -22.73 -10.61
N LEU A 126 -4.37 -23.45 -10.04
CA LEU A 126 -4.09 -24.70 -9.33
C LEU A 126 -3.45 -25.75 -10.24
N VAL A 127 -4.06 -26.03 -11.39
CA VAL A 127 -3.60 -27.10 -12.29
C VAL A 127 -2.32 -26.74 -13.04
N PRO A 128 -2.22 -25.61 -13.77
CA PRO A 128 -1.06 -25.34 -14.61
C PRO A 128 0.20 -24.96 -13.82
N TRP A 129 0.10 -24.27 -12.67
CA TRP A 129 1.28 -23.86 -11.91
C TRP A 129 1.80 -24.92 -10.95
N TYR A 130 0.94 -25.83 -10.52
CA TYR A 130 1.30 -26.90 -9.57
C TYR A 130 1.22 -28.29 -10.17
N GLU A 131 1.03 -28.37 -11.50
CA GLU A 131 1.02 -29.59 -12.30
C GLU A 131 0.08 -30.67 -11.74
N ILE A 132 -1.08 -30.24 -11.21
CA ILE A 132 -2.04 -31.14 -10.57
C ILE A 132 -2.60 -32.13 -11.61
N THR A 133 -2.43 -33.41 -11.31
CA THR A 133 -2.82 -34.51 -12.17
C THR A 133 -4.25 -34.95 -11.95
N ARG A 134 -4.81 -35.74 -12.88
CA ARG A 134 -6.15 -36.32 -12.76
C ARG A 134 -6.28 -37.36 -11.64
N ASP A 135 -5.18 -37.94 -11.19
CA ASP A 135 -5.16 -38.78 -9.97
C ASP A 135 -5.32 -37.93 -8.70
N GLU A 136 -4.78 -36.71 -8.68
CA GLU A 136 -4.85 -35.78 -7.55
C GLU A 136 -6.16 -35.01 -7.50
N LEU A 137 -6.66 -34.56 -8.66
CA LEU A 137 -7.94 -33.89 -8.82
C LEU A 137 -8.81 -34.68 -9.81
N PRO A 138 -9.67 -35.58 -9.32
CA PRO A 138 -10.56 -36.36 -10.17
C PRO A 138 -11.48 -35.48 -11.02
N ASP A 139 -11.78 -35.93 -12.23
CA ASP A 139 -12.60 -35.20 -13.21
C ASP A 139 -14.01 -34.84 -12.69
N CYS A 140 -14.50 -35.56 -11.69
CA CYS A 140 -15.80 -35.36 -11.07
C CYS A 140 -15.78 -34.50 -9.81
N TRP A 141 -14.66 -33.81 -9.49
CA TRP A 141 -14.50 -33.03 -8.25
C TRP A 141 -15.70 -32.13 -7.92
N ALA A 142 -16.32 -31.51 -8.93
CA ALA A 142 -17.44 -30.59 -8.74
C ALA A 142 -18.73 -31.28 -8.25
N LEU A 143 -18.91 -32.56 -8.57
CA LEU A 143 -20.06 -33.37 -8.13
C LEU A 143 -19.94 -33.78 -6.66
N HIS A 144 -18.74 -33.71 -6.08
CA HIS A 144 -18.48 -34.06 -4.69
C HIS A 144 -18.46 -32.82 -3.80
N ARG A 145 -19.56 -32.54 -3.08
CA ARG A 145 -19.68 -31.39 -2.17
C ARG A 145 -18.50 -31.22 -1.18
N PRO A 146 -17.95 -32.29 -0.55
CA PRO A 146 -16.78 -32.12 0.31
C PRO A 146 -15.55 -31.61 -0.45
N ALA A 147 -15.31 -32.09 -1.67
CA ALA A 147 -14.22 -31.63 -2.52
C ALA A 147 -14.40 -30.16 -2.92
N LEU A 148 -15.63 -29.75 -3.27
CA LEU A 148 -15.97 -28.36 -3.55
C LEU A 148 -15.60 -27.42 -2.39
N VAL A 149 -15.93 -27.81 -1.16
CA VAL A 149 -15.62 -27.02 0.05
C VAL A 149 -14.11 -26.93 0.29
N GLU A 150 -13.40 -28.06 0.21
CA GLU A 150 -11.94 -28.10 0.39
C GLU A 150 -11.20 -27.23 -0.65
N LEU A 151 -11.60 -27.31 -1.92
CA LEU A 151 -11.03 -26.53 -3.00
C LEU A 151 -11.32 -25.02 -2.85
N SER A 152 -12.53 -24.69 -2.41
CA SER A 152 -12.91 -23.29 -2.16
C SER A 152 -12.10 -22.69 -1.02
N TRP A 153 -11.91 -23.44 0.06
CA TRP A 153 -11.04 -23.03 1.16
C TRP A 153 -9.59 -22.88 0.70
N LEU A 154 -9.08 -23.84 -0.08
CA LEU A 154 -7.71 -23.79 -0.61
C LEU A 154 -7.47 -22.56 -1.49
N ARG A 155 -8.46 -22.21 -2.33
CA ARG A 155 -8.45 -20.96 -3.12
C ARG A 155 -8.40 -19.74 -2.21
N SER A 156 -9.31 -19.63 -1.24
CA SER A 156 -9.32 -18.49 -0.32
C SER A 156 -7.97 -18.35 0.41
N ALA A 157 -7.39 -19.46 0.88
CA ALA A 157 -6.06 -19.45 1.48
C ALA A 157 -4.96 -19.00 0.50
N HIS A 158 -5.04 -19.41 -0.77
CA HIS A 158 -4.10 -18.97 -1.81
C HIS A 158 -4.21 -17.47 -2.04
N VAL A 159 -5.41 -16.95 -2.28
CA VAL A 159 -5.64 -15.50 -2.49
C VAL A 159 -5.11 -14.71 -1.29
N GLN A 160 -5.38 -15.17 -0.06
CA GLN A 160 -4.87 -14.52 1.15
C GLN A 160 -3.34 -14.50 1.16
N ALA A 161 -2.70 -15.62 0.85
CA ALA A 161 -1.25 -15.75 0.87
C ALA A 161 -0.51 -14.81 -0.10
N TYR A 162 -1.20 -14.28 -1.11
CA TYR A 162 -0.63 -13.38 -2.12
C TYR A 162 -1.13 -11.94 -2.04
N LEU A 163 -1.91 -11.57 -1.00
CA LEU A 163 -2.18 -10.16 -0.72
C LEU A 163 -0.89 -9.44 -0.35
N ARG A 164 -0.73 -8.19 -0.79
CA ARG A 164 0.46 -7.37 -0.48
C ARG A 164 0.71 -7.19 1.02
N SER A 165 -0.34 -7.25 1.83
CA SER A 165 -0.28 -7.13 3.28
C SER A 165 0.00 -8.44 4.00
N SER A 166 0.06 -9.57 3.30
CA SER A 166 0.26 -10.87 3.93
C SER A 166 1.73 -11.11 4.27
N ALA A 167 1.96 -11.68 5.45
CA ALA A 167 3.30 -12.09 5.85
C ALA A 167 3.80 -13.23 4.93
N PRO A 168 5.08 -13.24 4.50
CA PRO A 168 5.63 -14.29 3.65
C PRO A 168 5.51 -15.71 4.22
N SER A 169 5.42 -15.84 5.55
CA SER A 169 5.17 -17.12 6.23
C SER A 169 3.85 -17.76 5.82
N VAL A 170 2.81 -16.97 5.51
CA VAL A 170 1.51 -17.47 5.05
C VAL A 170 1.65 -18.17 3.69
N THR A 171 2.44 -17.60 2.79
CA THR A 171 2.77 -18.24 1.50
C THR A 171 3.53 -19.55 1.72
N GLY A 172 4.51 -19.56 2.63
CA GLY A 172 5.23 -20.78 3.01
C GLY A 172 4.30 -21.89 3.52
N GLU A 173 3.39 -21.54 4.44
CA GLU A 173 2.37 -22.44 4.98
C GLU A 173 1.43 -23.00 3.91
N TRP A 174 1.05 -22.16 2.92
CA TRP A 174 0.21 -22.60 1.82
C TRP A 174 0.89 -23.70 0.98
N HIS A 175 2.16 -23.52 0.63
CA HIS A 175 2.93 -24.48 -0.18
C HIS A 175 3.28 -25.76 0.58
N LEU A 176 3.66 -25.63 1.86
CA LEU A 176 4.22 -26.74 2.62
C LEU A 176 3.17 -27.55 3.39
N ARG A 177 2.05 -26.94 3.77
CA ARG A 177 1.06 -27.58 4.66
C ARG A 177 -0.33 -27.63 4.05
N TRP A 178 -0.86 -26.51 3.56
CA TRP A 178 -2.28 -26.46 3.19
C TRP A 178 -2.60 -27.10 1.84
N ARG A 179 -1.86 -26.77 0.77
CA ARG A 179 -2.07 -27.40 -0.54
C ARG A 179 -1.85 -28.92 -0.48
N PRO A 180 -0.72 -29.44 0.06
CA PRO A 180 -0.52 -30.89 0.12
C PRO A 180 -1.62 -31.60 0.92
N ALA A 181 -2.03 -31.03 2.06
CA ALA A 181 -3.07 -31.63 2.88
C ALA A 181 -4.45 -31.66 2.20
N VAL A 182 -4.81 -30.61 1.44
CA VAL A 182 -6.07 -30.61 0.67
C VAL A 182 -6.03 -31.66 -0.43
N ILE A 183 -4.95 -31.73 -1.21
CA ILE A 183 -4.79 -32.73 -2.26
C ILE A 183 -4.89 -34.16 -1.69
N GLU A 184 -4.26 -34.41 -0.54
CA GLU A 184 -4.40 -35.69 0.15
C GLU A 184 -5.85 -35.96 0.58
N ARG A 185 -6.55 -34.95 1.13
CA ARG A 185 -7.95 -35.09 1.54
C ARG A 185 -8.89 -35.36 0.36
N LEU A 186 -8.62 -34.80 -0.83
CA LEU A 186 -9.42 -35.09 -2.03
C LEU A 186 -9.48 -36.59 -2.32
N SER A 187 -8.37 -37.31 -2.15
CA SER A 187 -8.31 -38.76 -2.32
C SER A 187 -9.14 -39.55 -1.31
N LYS A 188 -9.49 -38.94 -0.17
CA LYS A 188 -10.31 -39.55 0.90
C LYS A 188 -11.79 -39.25 0.74
N VAL A 189 -12.14 -38.12 0.14
CA VAL A 189 -13.54 -37.71 -0.07
C VAL A 189 -14.09 -38.07 -1.45
N ILE A 190 -13.22 -38.43 -2.39
CA ILE A 190 -13.57 -38.98 -3.70
C ILE A 190 -12.94 -40.37 -3.79
N ASP A 191 -13.78 -41.41 -3.83
CA ASP A 191 -13.33 -42.79 -3.98
C ASP A 191 -12.76 -43.01 -5.39
N ARG A 192 -11.44 -43.17 -5.48
CA ARG A 192 -10.71 -43.37 -6.74
C ARG A 192 -11.06 -44.67 -7.44
N HIS A 193 -11.62 -45.66 -6.74
CA HIS A 193 -12.06 -46.91 -7.37
C HIS A 193 -13.33 -46.71 -8.20
N LEU A 194 -14.16 -45.74 -7.80
CA LEU A 194 -15.44 -45.40 -8.42
C LEU A 194 -15.35 -44.17 -9.35
N CYS A 195 -14.38 -43.30 -9.11
CA CYS A 195 -14.22 -42.01 -9.79
C CYS A 195 -12.85 -41.94 -10.49
N ARG A 196 -12.62 -42.85 -11.44
CA ARG A 196 -11.40 -42.89 -12.25
C ARG A 196 -11.38 -41.76 -13.28
N PRO A 197 -10.24 -41.42 -13.86
CA PRO A 197 -10.17 -40.46 -14.96
C PRO A 197 -11.16 -40.81 -16.09
N GLY A 198 -12.11 -39.93 -16.36
CA GLY A 198 -13.19 -40.10 -17.35
C GLY A 198 -14.44 -40.82 -16.84
N GLU A 199 -14.47 -41.25 -15.58
CA GLU A 199 -15.55 -42.04 -14.98
C GLU A 199 -16.08 -41.39 -13.69
N HIS A 200 -17.35 -41.62 -13.38
CA HIS A 200 -17.96 -41.16 -12.13
C HIS A 200 -18.95 -42.20 -11.60
N LEU A 201 -18.70 -42.68 -10.38
CA LEU A 201 -19.48 -43.72 -9.70
C LEU A 201 -19.63 -45.01 -10.53
N VAL A 202 -18.59 -45.36 -11.29
CA VAL A 202 -18.52 -46.59 -12.09
C VAL A 202 -17.72 -47.65 -11.34
N PRO A 203 -18.33 -48.78 -10.96
CA PRO A 203 -17.61 -49.89 -10.37
C PRO A 203 -16.54 -50.47 -11.30
N GLU A 204 -15.44 -50.96 -10.73
CA GLU A 204 -14.27 -51.45 -11.50
C GLU A 204 -14.62 -52.59 -12.47
N ASP A 205 -15.51 -53.50 -12.08
CA ASP A 205 -15.94 -54.61 -12.93
C ASP A 205 -16.70 -54.12 -14.18
N GLN A 206 -17.38 -52.98 -14.10
CA GLN A 206 -18.07 -52.35 -15.22
C GLN A 206 -17.08 -51.57 -16.10
N SER A 207 -16.14 -50.83 -15.50
CA SER A 207 -15.08 -50.11 -16.22
C SER A 207 -14.24 -51.05 -17.09
N GLN A 208 -13.82 -52.19 -16.54
CA GLN A 208 -13.03 -53.20 -17.28
C GLN A 208 -13.79 -53.79 -18.47
N ARG A 209 -15.13 -53.91 -18.39
CA ARG A 209 -15.96 -54.40 -19.50
C ARG A 209 -16.14 -53.38 -20.62
N GLN A 210 -16.06 -52.09 -20.29
CA GLN A 210 -16.24 -51.00 -21.26
C GLN A 210 -14.95 -50.65 -22.00
N THR A 211 -13.78 -51.06 -21.49
CA THR A 211 -12.48 -50.79 -22.12
C THR A 211 -12.21 -51.78 -23.25
N PRO A 212 -12.16 -51.34 -24.53
CA PRO A 212 -11.82 -52.23 -25.63
C PRO A 212 -10.37 -52.71 -25.50
N PRO A 213 -10.04 -53.97 -25.86
CA PRO A 213 -8.66 -54.42 -25.90
C PRO A 213 -7.85 -53.57 -26.89
N PRO A 214 -6.57 -53.24 -26.57
CA PRO A 214 -5.75 -52.43 -27.46
C PRO A 214 -5.60 -53.14 -28.82
N PRO A 215 -5.63 -52.38 -29.94
CA PRO A 215 -5.42 -52.97 -31.25
C PRO A 215 -4.01 -53.59 -31.34
N PRO A 216 -3.83 -54.67 -32.11
CA PRO A 216 -2.53 -55.31 -32.26
C PRO A 216 -1.52 -54.33 -32.85
N ALA A 217 -0.34 -54.23 -32.22
CA ALA A 217 0.73 -53.35 -32.68
C ALA A 217 1.22 -53.78 -34.07
N ARG A 218 1.38 -52.80 -34.99
CA ARG A 218 1.92 -53.06 -36.33
C ARG A 218 3.45 -53.26 -36.25
N PRO A 219 4.04 -54.19 -37.04
CA PRO A 219 5.49 -54.36 -37.07
C PRO A 219 6.19 -53.08 -37.54
N GLY A 220 7.11 -52.56 -36.72
CA GLY A 220 7.92 -51.37 -37.05
C GLY A 220 7.39 -50.03 -36.53
N GLU A 221 6.22 -50.00 -35.88
CA GLU A 221 5.68 -48.78 -35.27
C GLU A 221 6.31 -48.56 -33.88
N ALA A 222 7.06 -47.47 -33.71
CA ALA A 222 7.51 -47.03 -32.40
C ALA A 222 6.28 -46.56 -31.60
N VAL A 223 5.70 -47.46 -30.81
CA VAL A 223 4.55 -47.14 -29.94
C VAL A 223 5.03 -46.12 -28.89
N ARG A 224 4.77 -44.82 -29.14
CA ARG A 224 4.78 -43.83 -28.07
C ARG A 224 3.67 -44.23 -27.12
N ARG A 225 4.03 -44.80 -25.96
CA ARG A 225 3.04 -45.13 -24.94
C ARG A 225 2.34 -43.82 -24.53
N PRO A 226 1.02 -43.71 -24.70
CA PRO A 226 0.29 -42.55 -24.22
C PRO A 226 0.49 -42.42 -22.70
N VAL A 227 0.57 -41.18 -22.23
CA VAL A 227 0.60 -40.91 -20.78
C VAL A 227 -0.67 -41.48 -20.16
N PRO A 228 -0.57 -42.32 -19.10
CA PRO A 228 -1.75 -42.85 -18.42
C PRO A 228 -2.70 -41.72 -18.03
N ALA A 229 -4.01 -41.93 -18.17
CA ALA A 229 -5.00 -40.89 -17.93
C ALA A 229 -4.83 -40.19 -16.57
N GLY A 230 -4.53 -40.96 -15.50
CA GLY A 230 -4.28 -40.42 -14.17
C GLY A 230 -3.08 -39.46 -14.06
N ARG A 231 -2.08 -39.60 -14.94
CA ARG A 231 -0.88 -38.74 -14.97
C ARG A 231 -1.02 -37.53 -15.89
N GLN A 232 -2.14 -37.40 -16.60
CA GLN A 232 -2.43 -36.19 -17.37
C GLN A 232 -2.82 -35.07 -16.40
N LEU A 233 -2.52 -33.82 -16.77
CA LEU A 233 -2.97 -32.66 -16.01
C LEU A 233 -4.51 -32.63 -15.95
N ALA A 234 -5.07 -32.19 -14.83
CA ALA A 234 -6.52 -32.07 -14.63
C ALA A 234 -7.10 -30.83 -15.35
N LEU A 235 -6.87 -30.72 -16.67
CA LEU A 235 -7.31 -29.61 -17.51
C LEU A 235 -8.84 -29.49 -17.60
N PRO A 236 -9.38 -28.29 -17.89
CA PRO A 236 -10.82 -28.06 -18.00
C PRO A 236 -11.56 -29.04 -18.89
N GLU A 237 -10.97 -29.44 -20.02
CA GLU A 237 -11.57 -30.41 -20.94
C GLU A 237 -11.94 -31.76 -20.30
N HIS A 238 -11.30 -32.14 -19.20
CA HIS A 238 -11.56 -33.40 -18.51
C HIS A 238 -12.72 -33.31 -17.51
N TRP A 239 -12.91 -32.16 -16.85
CA TRP A 239 -13.92 -32.02 -15.79
C TRP A 239 -15.10 -31.10 -16.15
N ASN A 240 -15.06 -30.38 -17.27
CA ASN A 240 -16.08 -29.37 -17.61
C ASN A 240 -17.50 -29.94 -17.65
N ALA A 241 -17.69 -31.15 -18.18
CA ALA A 241 -19.01 -31.79 -18.22
C ALA A 241 -19.58 -32.04 -16.81
N ASN A 242 -18.76 -32.58 -15.90
CA ASN A 242 -19.15 -32.82 -14.51
C ASN A 242 -19.37 -31.49 -13.75
N TYR A 243 -18.56 -30.48 -14.06
CA TYR A 243 -18.72 -29.14 -13.51
C TYR A 243 -20.06 -28.51 -13.91
N THR A 244 -20.41 -28.51 -15.19
CA THR A 244 -21.70 -27.96 -15.65
C THR A 244 -22.88 -28.67 -14.97
N ALA A 245 -22.85 -30.00 -14.91
CA ALA A 245 -23.89 -30.77 -14.24
C ALA A 245 -23.99 -30.44 -12.72
N ALA A 246 -22.84 -30.27 -12.05
CA ALA A 246 -22.81 -29.91 -10.64
C ALA A 246 -23.38 -28.51 -10.37
N VAL A 247 -23.03 -27.54 -11.20
CA VAL A 247 -23.54 -26.16 -11.12
C VAL A 247 -25.06 -26.15 -11.28
N GLU A 248 -25.57 -26.80 -12.32
CA GLU A 248 -27.01 -26.88 -12.58
C GLU A 248 -27.77 -27.52 -11.40
N ALA A 249 -27.26 -28.64 -10.89
CA ALA A 249 -27.86 -29.34 -9.75
C ALA A 249 -27.84 -28.51 -8.45
N ASP A 250 -26.73 -27.84 -8.14
CA ASP A 250 -26.61 -26.99 -6.95
C ASP A 250 -27.55 -25.79 -7.02
N LEU A 251 -27.60 -25.10 -8.18
CA LEU A 251 -28.47 -23.95 -8.36
C LEU A 251 -29.95 -24.33 -8.31
N ALA A 252 -30.35 -25.44 -8.93
CA ALA A 252 -31.72 -25.94 -8.84
C ALA A 252 -32.12 -26.26 -7.39
N TRP A 253 -31.25 -26.95 -6.65
CA TRP A 253 -31.49 -27.26 -5.23
C TRP A 253 -31.64 -26.00 -4.38
N ARG A 254 -30.80 -24.98 -4.58
CA ARG A 254 -30.87 -23.71 -3.83
C ARG A 254 -32.13 -22.92 -4.17
N SER A 255 -32.46 -22.76 -5.44
CA SER A 255 -33.68 -22.07 -5.86
C SER A 255 -34.93 -22.71 -5.27
N GLN A 256 -34.97 -24.05 -5.22
CA GLN A 256 -36.08 -24.76 -4.58
C GLN A 256 -36.12 -24.53 -3.07
N ARG A 257 -34.96 -24.55 -2.40
CA ARG A 257 -34.87 -24.27 -0.96
C ARG A 257 -35.35 -22.85 -0.62
N GLU A 258 -34.98 -21.86 -1.42
CA GLU A 258 -35.39 -20.47 -1.26
C GLU A 258 -36.90 -20.29 -1.48
N ALA A 259 -37.44 -20.90 -2.54
CA ALA A 259 -38.87 -20.88 -2.81
C ALA A 259 -39.70 -21.51 -1.68
N ASN A 260 -39.16 -22.50 -0.97
CA ASN A 260 -39.81 -23.13 0.18
C ASN A 260 -39.72 -22.30 1.48
N GLN A 261 -38.90 -21.25 1.52
CA GLN A 261 -38.69 -20.39 2.68
C GLN A 261 -39.36 -19.00 2.55
N ALA A 262 -39.81 -18.65 1.34
CA ALA A 262 -40.55 -17.42 1.03
C ALA A 262 -42.05 -17.61 1.24
#